data_AF-A0A9K3IVS1-F1
#
_entry.id   AF-A0A9K3IVS1-F1
#
_cell.length_a   1.000
_cell.length_b   1.000
_cell.length_c   1.000
_cell.angle_alpha   90.00
_cell.angle_beta   90.00
_cell.angle_gamma   90.00
#
_symmetry.space_group_name_H-M   'P 1'
#
loop_
_entity.id
_entity.type
_entity.pdbx_description
1 polymer ?
#
loop_
_entity_poly.entity_id
_entity_poly.type
_entity_poly.pdbx_seq_one_letter_code
_entity_poly.pdbx_strand_id
1 'polypeptide(L)'
;MLLSMTNGHGHTALFTAASSGKTKIFKLLHREVCKTAQGADLKTFLERDTKSTILHKAVLSRNYRLAHEIAVKHPHLITEDDGDEMTPLQLLSCSLPVFGRKSYLMRMIYKGMHNYILHFFESISVLFILLV
;
A
#
# COMPACT_ATOMS: atom_id res chain seq x y z
N MET A 1 20.00 -4.03 -13.87
CA MET A 1 19.09 -5.10 -14.37
C MET A 1 17.82 -4.44 -14.90
N LEU A 2 17.22 -4.89 -16.01
CA LEU A 2 16.04 -4.20 -16.60
C LEU A 2 14.87 -4.06 -15.61
N LEU A 3 14.68 -5.06 -14.73
CA LEU A 3 13.62 -5.04 -13.71
C LEU A 3 13.79 -3.95 -12.65
N SER A 4 15.02 -3.51 -12.39
CA SER A 4 15.32 -2.44 -11.43
C SER A 4 15.28 -1.04 -12.07
N MET A 5 15.04 -0.95 -13.38
CA MET A 5 14.90 0.35 -14.04
C MET A 5 13.59 1.01 -13.64
N THR A 6 13.67 2.31 -13.40
CA THR A 6 12.55 3.14 -13.01
C THR A 6 12.13 4.06 -14.15
N ASN A 7 10.84 4.39 -14.23
CA ASN A 7 10.37 5.47 -15.10
C ASN A 7 10.75 6.85 -14.54
N GLY A 8 10.37 7.93 -15.22
CA GLY A 8 10.65 9.31 -14.79
C GLY A 8 10.06 9.72 -13.43
N HIS A 9 9.22 8.88 -12.82
CA HIS A 9 8.67 9.06 -11.47
C HIS A 9 9.37 8.19 -10.41
N GLY A 10 10.43 7.47 -10.79
CA GLY A 10 11.11 6.52 -9.90
C GLY A 10 10.36 5.21 -9.69
N HIS A 11 9.32 4.90 -10.48
CA HIS A 11 8.58 3.65 -10.33
C HIS A 11 9.18 2.53 -11.18
N THR A 12 9.44 1.39 -10.57
CA THR A 12 9.76 0.16 -11.29
C THR A 12 8.55 -0.34 -12.09
N ALA A 13 8.81 -1.23 -13.05
CA ALA A 13 7.73 -1.90 -13.78
C ALA A 13 6.79 -2.68 -12.83
N LEU A 14 7.35 -3.30 -11.78
CA LEU A 14 6.59 -4.03 -10.77
C LEU A 14 5.64 -3.10 -9.99
N PHE A 15 6.18 -1.96 -9.53
CA PHE A 15 5.40 -0.96 -8.81
C PHE A 15 4.25 -0.41 -9.65
N THR A 16 4.54 -0.09 -10.92
CA THR A 16 3.54 0.42 -11.87
C THR A 16 2.45 -0.63 -12.13
N ALA A 17 2.80 -1.91 -12.25
CA ALA A 17 1.84 -2.99 -12.43
C ALA A 17 0.91 -3.14 -11.21
N ALA A 18 1.45 -3.00 -9.99
CA ALA A 18 0.66 -3.00 -8.75
C ALA A 18 -0.30 -1.81 -8.68
N SER A 19 0.21 -0.59 -8.92
CA SER A 19 -0.58 0.65 -8.90
C SER A 19 -1.71 0.64 -9.94
N SER A 20 -1.47 0.07 -11.12
CA SER A 20 -2.44 0.03 -12.22
C SER A 20 -3.36 -1.20 -12.20
N GLY A 21 -3.24 -2.07 -11.19
CA GLY A 21 -4.09 -3.26 -11.06
C GLY A 21 -3.85 -4.35 -12.10
N LYS A 22 -2.69 -4.33 -12.79
CA LYS A 22 -2.36 -5.29 -13.85
C LYS A 22 -1.86 -6.60 -13.25
N THR A 23 -2.75 -7.35 -12.58
CA THR A 23 -2.43 -8.56 -11.81
C THR A 23 -1.55 -9.58 -12.56
N LYS A 24 -1.83 -9.86 -13.84
CA LYS A 24 -1.05 -10.84 -14.63
C LYS A 24 0.40 -10.38 -14.81
N ILE A 25 0.59 -9.10 -15.13
CA ILE A 25 1.92 -8.49 -15.32
C ILE A 25 2.65 -8.43 -13.98
N PHE A 26 1.95 -8.03 -12.91
CA PHE A 26 2.51 -8.04 -11.55
C PHE A 26 3.04 -9.42 -11.17
N LYS A 27 2.26 -10.49 -11.38
CA LYS A 27 2.67 -11.87 -11.07
C LYS A 27 3.93 -12.29 -11.81
N LEU A 28 4.00 -11.99 -13.11
CA LEU A 28 5.16 -12.31 -13.94
C LEU A 28 6.40 -11.58 -13.41
N LEU A 29 6.30 -10.25 -13.23
CA LEU A 29 7.41 -9.43 -12.75
C LEU A 29 7.84 -9.83 -11.34
N HIS A 30 6.87 -10.07 -10.44
CA HIS A 30 7.13 -10.49 -9.05
C HIS A 30 7.90 -11.80 -9.01
N ARG A 31 7.50 -12.78 -9.85
CA ARG A 31 8.20 -14.07 -9.95
C ARG A 31 9.64 -13.89 -10.40
N GLU A 32 9.89 -13.06 -11.41
CA GLU A 32 11.25 -12.86 -11.91
C GLU A 32 12.10 -12.06 -10.90
N VAL A 33 11.55 -11.04 -10.24
CA VAL A 33 12.24 -10.31 -9.16
C VAL A 33 12.62 -11.22 -8.01
N CYS A 34 11.72 -12.10 -7.54
CA CYS A 34 12.03 -13.04 -6.45
C CYS A 34 13.10 -14.08 -6.81
N LYS A 35 13.32 -14.38 -8.10
CA LYS A 35 14.43 -15.25 -8.51
C LYS A 35 15.77 -14.55 -8.43
N THR A 36 15.79 -13.24 -8.68
CA THR A 36 17.03 -12.47 -8.87
C THR A 36 17.42 -11.61 -7.68
N ALA A 37 16.46 -11.26 -6.83
CA ALA A 37 16.63 -10.40 -5.66
C ALA A 37 16.03 -11.05 -4.42
N GLN A 38 16.78 -11.04 -3.31
CA GLN A 38 16.35 -11.57 -2.02
C GLN A 38 16.66 -10.56 -0.91
N GLY A 39 15.91 -10.62 0.20
CA GLY A 39 16.16 -9.79 1.37
C GLY A 39 16.05 -8.28 1.09
N ALA A 40 17.11 -7.53 1.40
CA ALA A 40 17.15 -6.08 1.26
C ALA A 40 16.94 -5.61 -0.19
N ASP A 41 17.43 -6.37 -1.17
CA ASP A 41 17.26 -6.02 -2.58
C ASP A 41 15.78 -6.10 -2.98
N LEU A 42 15.05 -7.11 -2.48
CA LEU A 42 13.62 -7.25 -2.73
C LEU A 42 12.83 -6.09 -2.14
N LYS A 43 13.21 -5.60 -0.95
CA LYS A 43 12.59 -4.45 -0.29
C LYS A 43 12.61 -3.22 -1.19
N THR A 44 13.71 -2.96 -1.91
CA THR A 44 13.81 -1.84 -2.87
C THR A 44 12.85 -1.93 -4.07
N PHE A 45 12.37 -3.13 -4.42
CA PHE A 45 11.34 -3.29 -5.46
C PHE A 45 9.92 -3.11 -4.92
N LEU A 46 9.72 -3.28 -3.61
CA LEU A 46 8.43 -3.21 -2.93
C LEU A 46 8.17 -1.84 -2.30
N GLU A 47 9.23 -1.11 -1.98
CA GLU A 47 9.24 0.17 -1.29
C GLU A 47 9.95 1.24 -2.12
N ARG A 48 9.50 2.49 -2.00
CA ARG A 48 10.07 3.66 -2.68
C ARG A 48 10.67 4.62 -1.66
N ASP A 49 11.60 5.47 -2.10
CA ASP A 49 12.11 6.68 -1.43
C ASP A 49 11.06 7.62 -0.81
N THR A 50 9.77 7.51 -1.14
CA THR A 50 8.71 8.31 -0.49
C THR A 50 7.88 7.51 0.50
N LYS A 51 8.47 6.50 1.14
CA LYS A 51 7.89 5.64 2.19
C LYS A 51 6.64 4.83 1.80
N SER A 52 5.93 5.16 0.71
CA SER A 52 4.74 4.42 0.28
C SER A 52 5.10 3.12 -0.43
N THR A 53 4.61 2.00 0.10
CA THR A 53 4.82 0.66 -0.47
C THR A 53 3.88 0.34 -1.64
N ILE A 54 4.16 -0.73 -2.39
CA ILE A 54 3.25 -1.24 -3.44
C ILE A 54 1.85 -1.59 -2.91
N LEU A 55 1.73 -1.94 -1.62
CA LEU A 55 0.47 -2.30 -0.98
C LEU A 55 -0.41 -1.06 -0.79
N HIS A 56 0.17 0.06 -0.33
CA HIS A 56 -0.53 1.35 -0.23
C HIS A 56 -1.14 1.75 -1.57
N LYS A 57 -0.37 1.65 -2.67
CA LYS A 57 -0.88 1.97 -4.01
C LYS A 57 -1.96 1.01 -4.48
N ALA A 58 -1.83 -0.29 -4.24
CA ALA A 58 -2.84 -1.26 -4.62
C ALA A 58 -4.18 -1.00 -3.92
N VAL A 59 -4.14 -0.61 -2.63
CA VAL A 59 -5.33 -0.20 -1.85
C VAL A 59 -5.92 1.10 -2.39
N LEU A 60 -5.11 2.14 -2.59
CA LEU A 60 -5.57 3.44 -3.11
C LEU A 60 -6.20 3.34 -4.50
N SER A 61 -5.65 2.47 -5.35
CA SER A 61 -6.19 2.18 -6.69
C SER A 61 -7.39 1.22 -6.64
N ARG A 62 -7.87 0.82 -5.46
CA ARG A 62 -8.99 -0.10 -5.23
C ARG A 62 -8.84 -1.47 -5.89
N ASN A 63 -7.60 -1.90 -6.09
CA ASN A 63 -7.28 -3.21 -6.65
C ASN A 63 -7.25 -4.26 -5.53
N TYR A 64 -8.35 -4.41 -4.78
CA TYR A 64 -8.37 -5.18 -3.53
C TYR A 64 -7.93 -6.63 -3.69
N ARG A 65 -8.26 -7.27 -4.82
CA ARG A 65 -7.78 -8.63 -5.11
C ARG A 65 -6.25 -8.70 -5.19
N LEU A 66 -5.63 -7.71 -5.83
CA LEU A 66 -4.18 -7.62 -5.94
C LEU A 66 -3.54 -7.18 -4.63
N ALA A 67 -4.18 -6.24 -3.91
CA ALA A 67 -3.73 -5.81 -2.58
C ALA A 67 -3.71 -6.99 -1.59
N HIS A 68 -4.77 -7.79 -1.56
CA HIS A 68 -4.82 -9.01 -0.75
C HIS A 68 -3.70 -9.98 -1.12
N GLU A 69 -3.45 -10.20 -2.41
CA GLU A 69 -2.36 -11.08 -2.85
C GLU A 69 -0.97 -10.56 -2.43
N ILE A 70 -0.76 -9.24 -2.51
CA ILE A 70 0.48 -8.59 -2.04
C ILE A 70 0.62 -8.75 -0.52
N ALA A 71 -0.43 -8.52 0.25
CA ALA A 71 -0.42 -8.63 1.71
C ALA A 71 -0.10 -10.07 2.18
N VAL A 72 -0.65 -11.08 1.51
CA VAL A 72 -0.35 -12.49 1.81
C VAL A 72 1.11 -12.83 1.47
N LYS A 73 1.66 -12.29 0.37
CA LYS A 73 3.03 -12.57 -0.06
C LYS A 73 4.08 -11.80 0.73
N HIS A 74 3.74 -10.60 1.20
CA HIS A 74 4.63 -9.69 1.91
C HIS A 74 3.96 -9.15 3.17
N PRO A 75 3.81 -9.97 4.23
CA PRO A 75 3.10 -9.57 5.45
C PRO A 75 3.71 -8.35 6.13
N HIS A 76 5.03 -8.16 6.00
CA HIS A 76 5.74 -7.00 6.55
C HIS A 76 5.20 -5.66 6.02
N LEU A 77 4.67 -5.61 4.80
CA LEU A 77 4.14 -4.37 4.20
C LEU A 77 2.83 -3.89 4.83
N ILE A 78 2.18 -4.71 5.65
CA ILE A 78 0.90 -4.37 6.30
C ILE A 78 1.13 -3.34 7.42
N THR A 79 2.28 -3.42 8.09
CA THR A 79 2.64 -2.56 9.22
C THR A 79 3.49 -1.36 8.82
N GLU A 80 4.03 -1.34 7.60
CA GLU A 80 4.78 -0.19 7.09
C GLU A 80 3.85 1.02 6.93
N ASP A 81 4.31 2.18 7.38
CA ASP A 81 3.65 3.44 7.13
C ASP A 81 3.95 3.96 5.73
N ASP A 82 3.04 4.78 5.18
CA ASP A 82 3.39 5.64 4.06
C ASP A 82 4.05 6.93 4.57
N GLY A 83 4.51 7.78 3.65
CA GLY A 83 5.11 9.07 4.00
C GLY A 83 4.17 10.04 4.71
N ASP A 84 2.91 9.66 4.92
CA ASP A 84 1.90 10.37 5.69
C ASP A 84 1.53 9.62 6.99
N GLU A 85 2.37 8.71 7.46
CA GLU A 85 2.22 7.93 8.71
C GLU A 85 0.99 6.99 8.72
N MET A 86 0.49 6.63 7.54
CA MET A 86 -0.70 5.78 7.39
C MET A 86 -0.32 4.42 6.83
N THR A 87 -0.73 3.36 7.53
CA THR A 87 -0.62 1.98 7.04
C THR A 87 -1.63 1.70 5.91
N PRO A 88 -1.44 0.63 5.11
CA PRO A 88 -2.40 0.27 4.07
C PRO A 88 -3.79 -0.07 4.63
N LEU A 89 -3.87 -0.60 5.85
CA LEU A 89 -5.14 -0.91 6.52
C LEU A 89 -5.86 0.37 6.95
N GLN A 90 -5.15 1.35 7.51
CA GLN A 90 -5.74 2.65 7.83
C GLN A 90 -6.24 3.35 6.56
N LEU A 91 -5.48 3.29 5.45
CA LEU A 91 -5.93 3.80 4.15
C LEU A 91 -7.19 3.08 3.65
N LEU A 92 -7.32 1.77 3.88
CA LEU A 92 -8.50 1.00 3.51
C LEU A 92 -9.73 1.48 4.30
N SER A 93 -9.60 1.68 5.61
CA SER A 93 -10.66 2.20 6.48
C SER A 93 -11.10 3.62 6.08
N CYS A 94 -10.18 4.44 5.57
CA CYS A 94 -10.51 5.76 5.02
C CYS A 94 -11.27 5.71 3.67
N SER A 95 -11.54 4.53 3.09
CA SER A 95 -11.86 4.40 1.67
C SER A 95 -13.25 3.86 1.29
N LEU A 96 -14.35 4.25 1.94
CA LEU A 96 -15.72 3.88 1.49
C LEU A 96 -16.74 5.05 1.55
N PRO A 97 -17.76 5.16 0.66
CA PRO A 97 -17.91 4.73 -0.74
C PRO A 97 -17.93 5.95 -1.72
N VAL A 98 -18.11 5.66 -3.00
CA VAL A 98 -17.87 6.52 -4.17
C VAL A 98 -18.90 7.65 -4.32
N PHE A 99 -18.42 8.91 -4.45
CA PHE A 99 -18.90 9.87 -5.44
C PHE A 99 -17.69 10.65 -6.00
N GLY A 100 -17.81 11.12 -7.24
CA GLY A 100 -16.71 11.45 -8.16
C GLY A 100 -15.57 12.35 -7.67
N ARG A 101 -14.41 12.24 -8.35
CA ARG A 101 -13.17 13.04 -8.18
C ARG A 101 -12.78 13.28 -6.71
N LYS A 102 -11.96 12.40 -6.12
CA LYS A 102 -11.39 12.63 -4.78
C LYS A 102 -10.41 13.82 -4.83
N SER A 103 -10.91 14.97 -4.41
CA SER A 103 -10.17 16.19 -4.11
C SER A 103 -9.20 15.94 -2.94
N TYR A 104 -7.99 16.49 -3.05
CA TYR A 104 -7.00 16.67 -1.98
C TYR A 104 -7.63 17.06 -0.63
N LEU A 105 -8.78 17.75 -0.68
CA LEU A 105 -9.61 18.13 0.45
C LEU A 105 -10.03 16.96 1.35
N MET A 106 -10.43 15.81 0.81
CA MET A 106 -10.80 14.67 1.67
C MET A 106 -9.58 14.19 2.47
N ARG A 107 -8.40 14.14 1.84
CA ARG A 107 -7.15 13.79 2.54
C ARG A 107 -6.80 14.79 3.64
N MET A 108 -7.05 16.08 3.43
CA MET A 108 -6.86 17.11 4.47
C MET A 108 -7.86 17.00 5.62
N ILE A 109 -9.14 16.75 5.31
CA ILE A 109 -10.18 16.54 6.34
C ILE A 109 -9.80 15.34 7.21
N TYR A 110 -9.31 14.26 6.60
CA TYR A 110 -8.81 13.11 7.35
C TYR A 110 -7.54 13.40 8.14
N LYS A 111 -6.57 14.20 7.65
CA LYS A 111 -5.42 14.65 8.47
C LYS A 111 -5.90 15.43 9.71
N GLY A 112 -6.92 16.26 9.56
CA GLY A 112 -7.55 16.96 10.69
C GLY A 112 -8.29 16.02 11.64
N MET A 113 -9.02 15.03 11.12
CA MET A 113 -9.74 14.03 11.91
C MET A 113 -8.82 12.98 12.53
N HIS A 114 -7.64 12.70 11.96
CA HIS A 114 -6.67 11.73 12.46
C HIS A 114 -6.25 12.04 13.91
N ASN A 115 -6.08 13.32 14.26
CA ASN A 115 -5.84 13.74 15.64
C ASN A 115 -6.99 13.40 16.61
N TYR A 116 -8.23 13.26 16.12
CA TYR A 116 -9.39 12.88 16.94
C TYR A 116 -9.69 11.38 16.88
N ILE A 117 -9.36 10.73 15.76
CA ILE A 117 -9.62 9.33 15.47
C ILE A 117 -8.62 8.41 16.19
N LEU A 118 -7.37 8.83 16.44
CA LEU A 118 -6.43 8.05 17.25
C LEU A 118 -6.96 7.75 18.67
N HIS A 119 -7.63 8.73 19.31
CA HIS A 119 -8.32 8.52 20.59
C HIS A 119 -9.49 7.52 20.49
N PHE A 120 -10.16 7.46 19.34
CA PHE A 120 -11.29 6.56 19.11
C PHE A 120 -10.82 5.13 18.75
N PHE A 121 -9.70 4.99 18.03
CA PHE A 121 -9.17 3.69 17.62
C PHE A 121 -8.33 3.00 18.71
N GLU A 122 -7.67 3.70 19.63
CA GLU A 122 -7.13 3.08 20.86
C GLU A 122 -8.25 2.39 21.66
N SER A 123 -9.46 2.95 21.65
CA SER A 123 -10.60 2.39 22.37
C SER A 123 -11.21 1.15 21.69
N ILE A 124 -11.10 1.02 20.36
CA ILE A 124 -11.70 -0.09 19.59
C ILE A 124 -10.72 -1.23 19.33
N SER A 125 -9.43 -0.94 19.22
CA SER A 125 -8.40 -1.97 19.01
C SER A 125 -8.27 -2.93 20.21
N VAL A 126 -8.49 -2.45 21.44
CA VAL A 126 -8.61 -3.31 22.64
C VAL A 126 -9.81 -4.25 22.55
N LEU A 127 -10.93 -3.80 21.98
CA LEU A 127 -12.16 -4.59 21.88
C LEU A 127 -12.07 -5.70 20.81
N PHE A 128 -11.32 -5.48 19.74
CA PHE A 128 -11.15 -6.46 18.66
C PHE A 128 -10.13 -7.56 18.99
N ILE A 129 -9.17 -7.29 19.89
CA ILE A 129 -8.20 -8.28 20.39
C ILE A 129 -8.80 -9.16 21.50
N LEU A 130 -9.82 -8.69 22.24
CA LEU A 130 -10.50 -9.47 23.29
C LEU A 130 -11.64 -10.39 22.78
N LEU A 131 -11.98 -10.33 21.49
CA LEU A 131 -13.12 -11.06 20.90
C LEU A 131 -12.71 -12.07 19.81
N VAL A 132 -11.42 -12.39 19.69
CA VAL A 132 -10.88 -13.51 18.90
C VAL A 132 -9.97 -14.32 19.81
#